data_AF-A0A7J8HZ69-F1
#
_entry.id   AF-A0A7J8HZ69-F1
#
_cell.length_a   1.000
_cell.length_b   1.000
_cell.length_c   1.000
_cell.angle_alpha   90.00
_cell.angle_beta   90.00
_cell.angle_gamma   90.00
#
_symmetry.space_group_name_H-M   'P 1'
#
loop_
_entity.id
_entity.type
_entity.pdbx_description
1 polymer ?
#
loop_
_entity_poly.entity_id
_entity_poly.type
_entity_poly.pdbx_seq_one_letter_code
_entity_poly.pdbx_strand_id
1 'polypeptide(L)'
;MLQGSRATLCHSSVLWPHSHNQAQKKEETISNPEASVQNQHPHYSREELNSMTFGEVKQLNAKLQQQIQEVFEELTHQVQEKDSLASQLQVRHVAIEQLLKNYSKLPCLQVGRTGMKLHLPINN
;
A
#
# COMPACT_ATOMS: atom_id res chain seq x y z
N MET A 1 39.13 -13.95 29.98
CA MET A 1 38.77 -12.52 30.18
C MET A 1 39.16 -11.82 28.88
N LEU A 2 38.32 -11.34 27.95
CA LEU A 2 36.87 -11.12 27.89
C LEU A 2 36.28 -11.72 26.60
N GLN A 3 35.09 -12.27 26.73
CA GLN A 3 34.13 -12.48 25.67
C GLN A 3 33.61 -11.13 25.13
N GLY A 4 33.15 -11.13 23.87
CA GLY A 4 31.95 -10.37 23.50
C GLY A 4 32.14 -9.13 22.62
N SER A 5 31.80 -9.28 21.34
CA SER A 5 30.88 -8.34 20.66
C SER A 5 30.31 -9.02 19.43
N ARG A 6 29.29 -9.83 19.70
CA ARG A 6 28.37 -10.37 18.69
C ARG A 6 27.41 -9.23 18.37
N ALA A 7 27.61 -8.55 17.25
CA ALA A 7 26.66 -7.56 16.77
C ALA A 7 25.37 -8.29 16.36
N THR A 8 24.39 -8.33 17.26
CA THR A 8 23.01 -8.68 16.91
C THR A 8 22.47 -7.58 16.01
N LEU A 9 22.47 -7.83 14.71
CA LEU A 9 21.72 -7.03 13.73
C LEU A 9 20.24 -7.13 14.08
N CYS A 10 19.72 -6.05 14.65
CA CYS A 10 18.33 -5.91 15.04
C CYS A 10 17.49 -5.73 13.78
N HIS A 11 16.77 -6.77 13.36
CA HIS A 11 15.77 -6.68 12.31
C HIS A 11 14.53 -5.95 12.84
N SER A 12 14.55 -4.62 12.81
CA SER A 12 13.33 -3.82 12.97
C SER A 12 12.76 -3.48 11.59
N SER A 13 12.02 -4.41 10.98
CA SER A 13 11.14 -4.08 9.86
C SER A 13 9.83 -3.51 10.40
N VAL A 14 9.86 -2.24 10.80
CA VAL A 14 8.63 -1.46 11.01
C VAL A 14 8.67 -0.26 10.06
N LEU A 15 8.36 -0.57 8.80
CA LEU A 15 7.85 0.38 7.81
C LEU A 15 6.50 -0.25 7.48
N TRP A 16 5.38 0.05 8.15
CA TRP A 16 4.60 1.28 8.12
C TRP A 16 3.60 1.25 9.30
N PRO A 17 3.25 2.37 9.94
CA PRO A 17 2.08 2.39 10.82
C PRO A 17 0.83 2.35 9.93
N HIS A 18 0.14 1.20 9.93
CA HIS A 18 -1.21 1.08 9.41
C HIS A 18 -2.11 1.99 10.26
N SER A 19 -2.44 3.17 9.75
CA SER A 19 -3.37 4.10 10.40
C SER A 19 -4.79 3.52 10.35
N HIS A 20 -5.07 2.60 11.28
CA HIS A 20 -6.42 2.13 11.56
C HIS A 20 -7.15 3.22 12.33
N ASN A 21 -7.77 4.17 11.63
CA ASN A 21 -8.71 5.09 12.24
C ASN A 21 -9.94 4.30 12.68
N GLN A 22 -10.19 4.30 13.99
CA GLN A 22 -11.42 3.80 14.60
C GLN A 22 -12.64 4.46 13.96
N ALA A 23 -13.43 3.65 13.26
CA ALA A 23 -14.88 3.84 13.16
C ALA A 23 -15.50 2.45 13.09
N GLN A 24 -15.89 1.89 14.24
CA GLN A 24 -16.75 0.71 14.29
C GLN A 24 -18.05 1.03 13.55
N LYS A 25 -18.28 0.39 12.40
CA LYS A 25 -19.63 -0.07 12.04
C LYS A 25 -19.61 -1.18 10.99
N LYS A 26 -19.98 -2.37 11.49
CA LYS A 26 -20.66 -3.47 10.80
C LYS A 26 -19.82 -4.29 9.80
N GLU A 27 -19.48 -5.49 10.27
CA GLU A 27 -19.08 -6.67 9.49
C GLU A 27 -19.90 -6.83 8.21
N GLU A 28 -19.21 -6.82 7.07
CA GLU A 28 -19.36 -7.85 6.05
C GLU A 28 -17.96 -8.39 5.76
N THR A 29 -17.79 -9.65 6.12
CA THR A 29 -16.56 -10.43 6.00
C THR A 29 -16.22 -10.63 4.53
N ILE A 30 -15.59 -9.63 3.90
CA ILE A 30 -14.79 -9.89 2.69
C ILE A 30 -13.43 -10.31 3.19
N SER A 31 -13.29 -11.62 3.40
CA SER A 31 -12.00 -12.29 3.52
C SER A 31 -11.20 -11.97 2.26
N ASN A 32 -10.33 -10.96 2.35
CA ASN A 32 -9.29 -10.72 1.36
C ASN A 32 -8.42 -11.99 1.26
N PRO A 33 -8.32 -12.66 0.11
CA PRO A 33 -7.46 -13.84 -0.02
C PRO A 33 -5.97 -13.49 -0.12
N GLU A 34 -5.61 -12.20 -0.20
CA GLU A 34 -4.25 -11.75 -0.54
C GLU A 34 -3.35 -11.50 0.68
N ALA A 35 -3.76 -11.98 1.86
CA ALA A 35 -2.89 -12.00 3.03
C ALA A 35 -1.78 -13.02 2.83
N SER A 36 -0.66 -12.52 2.28
CA SER A 36 0.65 -13.13 2.23
C SER A 36 0.64 -14.57 1.74
N VAL A 37 0.79 -14.75 0.43
CA VAL A 37 1.57 -15.90 -0.05
C VAL A 37 2.94 -15.74 0.60
N GLN A 38 3.10 -16.35 1.76
CA GLN A 38 4.38 -16.53 2.42
C GLN A 38 5.14 -17.47 1.48
N ASN A 39 5.73 -16.88 0.44
CA ASN A 39 6.66 -17.55 -0.44
C ASN A 39 7.78 -18.02 0.47
N GLN A 40 7.67 -19.27 0.92
CA GLN A 40 8.74 -19.98 1.59
C GLN A 40 9.81 -20.19 0.53
N HIS A 41 10.62 -19.16 0.31
CA HIS A 41 11.77 -19.27 -0.56
C HIS A 41 12.70 -20.30 0.09
N PRO A 42 13.08 -21.37 -0.63
CA PRO A 42 14.01 -22.35 -0.10
C PRO A 42 15.29 -21.64 0.30
N HIS A 43 15.64 -21.71 1.59
CA HIS A 43 16.92 -21.23 2.08
C HIS A 43 17.92 -22.36 1.96
N TYR A 44 19.00 -22.12 1.21
CA TYR A 44 20.11 -23.05 1.09
C TYR A 44 21.28 -22.59 1.96
N SER A 45 21.78 -23.48 2.79
CA SER A 45 23.04 -23.31 3.50
C SER A 45 24.23 -23.37 2.53
N ARG A 46 25.38 -22.86 2.97
CA ARG A 46 26.60 -22.90 2.17
C ARG A 46 27.04 -24.34 1.89
N GLU A 47 26.88 -25.22 2.86
CA GLU A 47 27.24 -26.63 2.80
C GLU A 47 26.38 -27.38 1.77
N GLU A 48 25.07 -27.08 1.72
CA GLU A 48 24.16 -27.63 0.73
C GLU A 48 24.53 -27.18 -0.69
N LEU A 49 24.79 -25.88 -0.88
CA LEU A 49 25.20 -25.35 -2.19
C LEU A 49 26.53 -25.95 -2.67
N ASN A 50 27.49 -26.14 -1.76
CA ASN A 50 28.78 -26.77 -2.09
C ASN A 50 28.65 -28.26 -2.43
N SER A 51 27.60 -28.92 -1.96
CA SER A 51 27.34 -30.35 -2.20
C SER A 51 26.58 -30.59 -3.52
N MET A 52 26.01 -29.54 -4.11
CA MET A 52 25.29 -29.64 -5.38
C MET A 52 26.23 -29.87 -6.55
N THR A 53 25.77 -30.69 -7.49
CA THR A 53 26.40 -30.82 -8.79
C THR A 53 26.24 -29.55 -9.61
N PHE A 54 27.10 -29.37 -10.61
CA PHE A 54 26.99 -28.24 -11.54
C PHE A 54 25.62 -28.16 -12.22
N GLY A 55 25.01 -29.31 -12.54
CA GLY A 55 23.67 -29.37 -13.14
C GLY A 55 22.58 -28.83 -12.22
N GLU A 56 22.62 -29.19 -10.93
CA GLU A 56 21.69 -28.71 -9.91
C GLU A 56 21.86 -27.21 -9.67
N VAL A 57 23.10 -26.72 -9.60
CA VAL A 57 23.38 -25.27 -9.48
C VAL A 57 22.82 -24.50 -10.68
N LYS A 58 23.00 -25.02 -11.90
CA LYS A 58 22.44 -24.40 -13.11
C LYS A 58 20.91 -24.34 -13.06
N GLN A 59 20.25 -25.41 -12.61
CA GLN A 59 18.80 -25.44 -12.46
C GLN A 59 18.31 -24.48 -11.36
N LEU A 60 19.02 -24.43 -10.23
CA LEU A 60 18.71 -23.50 -9.14
C LEU A 60 18.82 -22.04 -9.59
N ASN A 61 19.86 -21.71 -10.36
CA ASN A 61 20.03 -20.38 -10.93
C ASN A 61 18.88 -20.00 -11.88
N ALA A 62 18.43 -20.94 -12.72
CA ALA A 62 17.28 -20.71 -13.60
C ALA A 62 15.98 -20.45 -12.81
N LYS A 63 15.74 -21.22 -11.75
CA LYS A 63 14.59 -21.00 -10.85
C LYS A 63 14.67 -19.64 -10.14
N LEU A 64 15.85 -19.27 -9.66
CA LEU A 64 16.07 -17.96 -9.03
C LEU A 64 15.78 -16.82 -10.03
N GLN A 65 16.28 -16.94 -11.26
CA GLN A 65 16.02 -15.95 -12.31
C GLN A 65 14.52 -15.81 -12.61
N GLN A 66 13.81 -16.94 -12.67
CA GLN A 66 12.35 -16.93 -12.85
C GLN A 66 11.64 -16.24 -11.69
N GLN A 67 11.98 -16.56 -10.43
CA GLN A 67 11.38 -15.92 -9.26
C GLN A 67 11.64 -14.42 -9.22
N ILE A 68 12.86 -14.00 -9.58
CA ILE A 68 13.20 -12.57 -9.71
C ILE A 68 12.28 -11.93 -10.75
N GLN A 69 12.15 -12.53 -11.93
CA GLN A 69 11.31 -12.00 -13.00
C GLN A 69 9.85 -11.85 -12.57
N GLU A 70 9.27 -12.89 -11.96
CA GLU A 70 7.88 -12.89 -11.47
C GLU A 70 7.64 -11.78 -10.44
N VAL A 71 8.56 -11.59 -9.49
CA VAL A 71 8.46 -10.51 -8.49
C VAL A 71 8.54 -9.12 -9.13
N PHE A 72 9.41 -8.93 -10.12
CA PHE A 72 9.53 -7.65 -10.81
C PHE A 72 8.33 -7.35 -11.71
N GLU A 73 7.74 -8.36 -12.35
CA GLU A 73 6.50 -8.21 -13.13
C GLU A 73 5.34 -7.80 -12.23
N GLU A 74 5.14 -8.50 -11.11
CA GLU A 74 4.10 -8.16 -10.13
C GLU A 74 4.29 -6.75 -9.56
N LEU A 75 5.53 -6.42 -9.15
CA LEU A 75 5.83 -5.08 -8.65
C LEU A 75 5.58 -4.00 -9.71
N THR A 76 5.89 -4.29 -10.98
CA THR A 76 5.63 -3.38 -12.10
C THR A 76 4.14 -3.12 -12.25
N HIS A 77 3.30 -4.16 -12.19
CA HIS A 77 1.85 -4.02 -12.25
C HIS A 77 1.31 -3.16 -11.09
N GLN A 78 1.74 -3.45 -9.86
CA GLN A 78 1.30 -2.66 -8.69
C GLN A 78 1.73 -1.19 -8.78
N VAL A 79 2.96 -0.92 -9.22
CA VAL A 79 3.46 0.45 -9.39
C VAL A 79 2.65 1.20 -10.45
N GLN A 80 2.37 0.56 -11.59
CA GLN A 80 1.56 1.16 -12.66
C GLN A 80 0.12 1.48 -12.22
N GLU A 81 -0.52 0.55 -11.49
CA GLU A 81 -1.87 0.77 -10.97
C GLU A 81 -1.89 1.94 -9.98
N LYS A 82 -0.94 1.97 -9.03
CA LYS A 82 -0.84 3.06 -8.07
C LYS A 82 -0.60 4.41 -8.73
N ASP A 83 0.24 4.48 -9.76
CA ASP A 83 0.52 5.72 -10.49
C ASP A 83 -0.71 6.21 -11.26
N SER A 84 -1.45 5.30 -11.89
CA SER A 84 -2.73 5.60 -12.54
C SER A 84 -3.75 6.17 -11.55
N LEU A 85 -3.89 5.55 -10.38
CA LEU A 85 -4.78 6.02 -9.32
C LEU A 85 -4.35 7.38 -8.77
N ALA A 86 -3.05 7.58 -8.54
CA ALA A 86 -2.49 8.86 -8.10
C ALA A 86 -2.77 9.98 -9.11
N SER A 87 -2.61 9.70 -10.40
CA SER A 87 -2.93 10.64 -11.48
C SER A 87 -4.41 11.01 -11.53
N GLN A 88 -5.30 10.02 -11.40
CA GLN A 88 -6.75 10.27 -11.33
C GLN A 88 -7.13 11.12 -10.11
N LEU A 89 -6.56 10.80 -8.94
CA LEU A 89 -6.79 11.54 -7.71
C LEU A 89 -6.30 12.99 -7.86
N GLN A 90 -5.13 13.21 -8.46
CA GLN A 90 -4.58 14.53 -8.69
C GLN A 90 -5.48 15.38 -9.58
N VAL A 91 -5.99 14.84 -10.69
CA VAL A 91 -6.92 15.56 -11.57
C VAL A 91 -8.19 15.96 -10.83
N ARG A 92 -8.78 15.04 -10.05
CA ARG A 92 -9.97 15.33 -9.24
C ARG A 92 -9.69 16.40 -8.19
N HIS A 93 -8.55 16.31 -7.51
CA HIS A 93 -8.14 17.30 -6.51
C HIS A 93 -8.03 18.70 -7.12
N VAL A 94 -7.33 18.82 -8.26
CA VAL A 94 -7.23 20.09 -8.99
C VAL A 94 -8.61 20.61 -9.39
N ALA A 95 -9.49 19.76 -9.93
CA ALA A 95 -10.85 20.18 -10.30
C ALA A 95 -11.63 20.74 -9.09
N ILE A 96 -11.57 20.06 -7.94
CA ILE A 96 -12.23 20.52 -6.71
C ILE A 96 -11.64 21.86 -6.26
N GLU A 97 -10.31 22.02 -6.26
CA GLU A 97 -9.69 23.29 -5.91
C GLU A 97 -10.16 24.43 -6.82
N GLN A 98 -10.25 24.18 -8.13
CA GLN A 98 -10.70 25.19 -9.07
C GLN A 98 -12.18 25.55 -8.86
N LEU A 99 -13.03 24.57 -8.52
CA LEU A 99 -14.42 24.84 -8.16
C LEU A 99 -14.53 25.70 -6.89
N LEU A 100 -13.72 25.40 -5.87
CA LEU A 100 -13.70 26.18 -4.62
C LEU A 100 -13.18 27.60 -4.85
N LYS A 101 -12.09 27.76 -5.61
CA LYS A 101 -11.52 29.06 -6.00
C LYS A 101 -12.52 29.92 -6.79
N ASN A 102 -13.42 29.29 -7.55
CA ASN A 102 -14.39 29.97 -8.40
C ASN A 102 -15.85 29.85 -7.93
N TYR A 103 -16.09 29.42 -6.68
CA TYR A 103 -17.43 29.11 -6.17
C TYR A 103 -18.43 30.28 -6.31
N SER A 104 -17.97 31.51 -6.04
CA SER A 104 -18.78 32.73 -6.19
C SER A 104 -19.26 32.98 -7.63
N LYS A 105 -18.57 32.41 -8.62
CA LYS A 105 -18.86 32.54 -10.05
C LYS A 105 -19.73 31.40 -10.60
N LEU A 106 -20.13 30.43 -9.77
CA LEU A 106 -20.89 29.25 -10.17
C LEU A 106 -22.27 29.21 -9.46
N PRO A 107 -23.30 29.89 -10.01
CA PRO A 107 -24.62 29.99 -9.38
C PRO A 107 -25.27 28.63 -9.10
N CYS A 108 -25.04 27.63 -9.94
CA CYS A 108 -25.55 26.27 -9.77
C CYS A 108 -25.06 25.59 -8.48
N LEU A 109 -23.89 25.98 -7.97
CA LEU A 109 -23.35 25.49 -6.70
C LEU A 109 -23.87 26.28 -5.49
N GLN A 110 -24.60 27.38 -5.70
CA GLN A 110 -25.13 28.28 -4.65
C GLN A 110 -26.60 28.01 -4.32
N VAL A 111 -27.31 27.21 -5.13
CA VAL A 111 -28.78 27.02 -5.06
C VAL A 111 -29.29 26.43 -3.74
N GLY A 112 -28.42 25.87 -2.88
CA GLY A 112 -28.81 25.35 -1.56
C GLY A 112 -28.75 26.35 -0.39
N ARG A 113 -28.16 27.55 -0.56
CA ARG A 113 -27.95 28.49 0.57
C ARG A 113 -29.05 29.52 0.76
N THR A 114 -29.81 29.85 -0.27
CA THR A 114 -30.82 30.94 -0.22
C THR A 114 -32.11 30.56 0.53
N GLY A 115 -32.20 29.33 1.10
CA GLY A 115 -33.38 28.85 1.82
C GLY A 115 -33.17 28.49 3.31
N MET A 116 -31.97 28.59 3.87
CA MET A 116 -31.70 28.25 5.28
C MET A 116 -31.74 29.50 6.17
N LYS A 117 -32.89 30.16 6.27
CA LYS A 117 -33.18 31.04 7.41
C LYS A 117 -33.63 30.14 8.56
N LEU A 118 -32.69 29.65 9.37
CA LEU A 118 -33.00 28.99 10.64
C LEU A 118 -33.61 30.03 11.58
N HIS A 119 -34.90 30.27 11.44
CA HIS A 119 -35.68 31.05 12.39
C HIS A 119 -35.98 30.14 13.58
N LEU A 120 -35.02 29.96 14.49
CA LEU A 120 -35.33 29.50 15.84
C LEU A 120 -36.02 30.66 16.55
N PRO A 121 -37.30 30.55 16.96
CA PRO A 121 -37.84 31.48 17.92
C PRO A 121 -37.21 31.16 19.27
N ILE A 122 -36.40 32.09 19.78
CA ILE A 122 -36.13 32.20 21.21
C ILE A 122 -37.49 32.51 21.85
N ASN A 123 -38.09 31.53 22.52
CA ASN A 123 -39.24 31.77 23.38
C ASN A 123 -38.73 31.82 24.83
N ASN A 124 -39.07 32.92 25.50
CA ASN A 124 -38.80 33.17 26.92
C ASN A 124 -39.73 32.35 27.82
#